data_AF-A0A6J1FT82-F1
#
_entry.id   AF-A0A6J1FT82-F1
#
_cell.length_a   1.000
_cell.length_b   1.000
_cell.length_c   1.000
_cell.angle_alpha   90.00
_cell.angle_beta   90.00
_cell.angle_gamma   90.00
#
_symmetry.space_group_name_H-M   'P 1'
#
loop_
_entity.id
_entity.type
_entity.pdbx_description
1 polymer ?
#
loop_
_entity_poly.entity_id
_entity_poly.type
_entity_poly.pdbx_seq_one_letter_code
_entity_poly.pdbx_strand_id
1 'polypeptide(L)'
;MDKCGSAMEFLENKNILITGATGFLAKILVEKILRVQPNVKKLYLLLRAANEMIALERFHNEVIGKDLFQVLKKMWGGDFDTLISEKVCLVPGEVSLSEMGLKDSNLVAEMKNQVELIVNLAATTKFDERYTHNYAH
;
A
#
# COMPACT_ATOMS: atom_id res chain seq x y z
N MET A 1 -6.64 -9.12 31.25
CA MET A 1 -6.79 -10.09 30.14
C MET A 1 -7.02 -9.27 28.89
N ASP A 2 -5.96 -9.05 28.13
CA ASP A 2 -6.05 -8.33 26.86
C ASP A 2 -6.89 -9.16 25.90
N LYS A 3 -8.05 -8.63 25.48
CA LYS A 3 -8.73 -9.15 24.30
C LYS A 3 -7.78 -8.90 23.13
N CYS A 4 -7.10 -9.94 22.67
CA CYS A 4 -6.48 -9.91 21.35
C CYS A 4 -7.63 -9.84 20.35
N GLY A 5 -8.04 -8.62 19.99
CA GLY A 5 -8.99 -8.38 18.91
C GLY A 5 -8.44 -9.00 17.62
N SER A 6 -9.33 -9.32 16.68
CA SER A 6 -8.88 -9.85 15.39
C SER A 6 -7.86 -8.90 14.74
N ALA A 7 -6.99 -9.42 13.87
CA ALA A 7 -6.04 -8.57 13.15
C ALA A 7 -6.74 -7.38 12.43
N MET A 8 -8.01 -7.54 12.06
CA MET A 8 -8.80 -6.48 11.46
C MET A 8 -9.25 -5.39 12.44
N GLU A 9 -9.61 -5.76 13.67
CA GLU A 9 -9.92 -4.79 14.74
C GLU A 9 -8.67 -3.99 15.12
N PHE A 10 -7.50 -4.63 15.13
CA PHE A 10 -6.24 -3.93 15.40
C PHE A 10 -5.92 -2.81 14.39
N LEU A 11 -6.32 -3.00 13.12
CA LEU A 11 -6.08 -2.04 12.04
C LEU A 11 -7.09 -0.89 12.01
N GLU A 12 -8.16 -0.95 12.81
CA GLU A 12 -9.15 0.11 12.90
C GLU A 12 -8.50 1.41 13.41
N ASN A 13 -8.83 2.53 12.76
CA ASN A 13 -8.31 3.86 13.05
C ASN A 13 -6.77 4.00 13.01
N LYS A 14 -6.06 3.00 12.44
CA LYS A 14 -4.60 3.03 12.32
C LYS A 14 -4.13 3.81 11.12
N ASN A 15 -3.05 4.54 11.33
CA ASN A 15 -2.20 5.09 10.27
C ASN A 15 -1.05 4.12 9.99
N ILE A 16 -0.96 3.64 8.74
CA ILE A 16 -0.05 2.55 8.38
C ILE A 16 0.87 3.02 7.25
N LEU A 17 2.18 2.89 7.43
CA LEU A 17 3.16 3.04 6.37
C LEU A 17 3.45 1.68 5.74
N ILE A 18 3.26 1.57 4.42
CA ILE A 18 3.57 0.38 3.64
C ILE A 18 4.69 0.71 2.66
N THR A 19 5.81 0.02 2.78
CA THR A 19 6.91 0.11 1.81
C THR A 19 6.83 -1.04 0.81
N GLY A 20 7.37 -0.83 -0.40
CA GLY A 20 7.26 -1.81 -1.47
C GLY A 20 5.83 -1.93 -2.02
N ALA A 21 5.05 -0.84 -1.99
CA ALA A 21 3.61 -0.82 -2.30
C ALA A 21 3.24 -1.37 -3.69
N THR A 22 4.19 -1.41 -4.64
CA THR A 22 3.97 -1.96 -5.99
C THR A 22 4.19 -3.48 -6.08
N GLY A 23 4.81 -4.07 -5.04
CA GLY A 23 5.02 -5.52 -4.92
C GLY A 23 3.71 -6.29 -4.80
N PHE A 24 3.70 -7.55 -5.26
CA PHE A 24 2.48 -8.36 -5.31
C PHE A 24 1.76 -8.48 -3.96
N LEU A 25 2.49 -8.87 -2.90
CA LEU A 25 1.93 -9.01 -1.56
C LEU A 25 1.45 -7.68 -0.98
N ALA A 26 2.17 -6.59 -1.24
CA ALA A 26 1.80 -5.27 -0.75
C ALA A 26 0.47 -4.80 -1.35
N LYS A 27 0.25 -5.05 -2.66
CA LYS A 27 -1.01 -4.72 -3.31
C LYS A 27 -2.18 -5.52 -2.76
N ILE A 28 -1.98 -6.82 -2.50
CA ILE A 28 -2.99 -7.67 -1.87
C ILE A 28 -3.32 -7.15 -0.48
N LEU A 29 -2.30 -6.77 0.31
CA LEU A 29 -2.51 -6.21 1.64
C LEU A 29 -3.31 -4.91 1.58
N VAL A 30 -2.93 -3.97 0.69
CA VAL A 30 -3.65 -2.70 0.52
C VAL A 30 -5.10 -2.94 0.11
N GLU A 31 -5.35 -3.76 -0.91
CA GLU A 31 -6.71 -4.11 -1.36
C GLU A 31 -7.52 -4.71 -0.22
N LYS A 32 -6.92 -5.68 0.49
CA LYS A 32 -7.58 -6.40 1.57
C LYS A 32 -7.96 -5.46 2.71
N ILE A 33 -7.04 -4.60 3.17
CA ILE A 33 -7.31 -3.64 4.24
C ILE A 33 -8.47 -2.72 3.83
N LEU A 34 -8.40 -2.10 2.65
CA LEU A 34 -9.45 -1.21 2.17
C LEU A 34 -10.81 -1.90 1.98
N ARG A 35 -10.80 -3.21 1.65
CA ARG A 35 -12.03 -3.98 1.47
C ARG A 35 -12.67 -4.44 2.77
N VAL A 36 -11.88 -4.88 3.75
CA VAL A 36 -12.41 -5.55 4.95
C VAL A 36 -12.27 -4.72 6.24
N GLN A 37 -11.50 -3.63 6.22
CA GLN A 37 -11.44 -2.66 7.31
C GLN A 37 -11.44 -1.23 6.75
N PRO A 38 -12.61 -0.74 6.28
CA PRO A 38 -12.73 0.62 5.74
C PRO A 38 -12.52 1.72 6.79
N ASN A 39 -12.56 1.39 8.09
CA ASN A 39 -12.27 2.32 9.18
C ASN A 39 -10.76 2.47 9.44
N VAL A 40 -9.88 1.88 8.62
CA VAL A 40 -8.47 2.27 8.61
C VAL A 40 -8.38 3.78 8.41
N LYS A 41 -7.48 4.45 9.13
CA LYS A 41 -7.42 5.92 9.11
C LYS A 41 -6.73 6.41 7.85
N LYS A 42 -5.49 5.96 7.63
CA LYS A 42 -4.70 6.33 6.44
C LYS A 42 -3.64 5.27 6.13
N LEU A 43 -3.45 4.98 4.85
CA LEU A 43 -2.38 4.18 4.29
C LEU A 43 -1.38 5.10 3.60
N TYR A 44 -0.20 5.25 4.18
CA TYR A 44 0.94 5.91 3.55
C TYR A 44 1.66 4.87 2.69
N LEU A 45 1.63 5.03 1.37
CA LEU A 45 2.27 4.09 0.45
C LEU A 45 3.58 4.69 -0.04
N LEU A 46 4.70 4.11 0.37
CA LEU A 46 6.01 4.50 -0.15
C LEU A 46 6.22 3.89 -1.53
N LEU A 47 6.23 4.74 -2.55
CA LEU A 47 6.51 4.38 -3.93
C LEU A 47 7.85 4.95 -4.35
N ARG A 48 8.71 4.11 -4.94
CA ARG A 48 9.99 4.55 -5.53
C ARG A 48 9.74 5.51 -6.68
N ALA A 49 9.78 6.80 -6.40
CA ALA A 49 9.48 7.87 -7.36
C ALA A 49 10.25 9.13 -6.97
N ALA A 50 10.63 9.94 -7.96
CA ALA A 50 11.37 11.17 -7.72
C ALA A 50 10.48 12.34 -7.28
N ASN A 51 9.17 12.25 -7.55
CA ASN A 51 8.18 13.27 -7.22
C ASN A 51 6.77 12.66 -7.17
N GLU A 52 5.80 13.45 -6.74
CA GLU A 52 4.39 13.07 -6.59
C GLU A 52 3.74 12.64 -7.90
N MET A 53 4.05 13.34 -9.01
CA MET A 53 3.48 13.02 -10.32
C MET A 53 3.85 11.61 -10.78
N ILE A 54 5.13 11.24 -10.62
CA ILE A 54 5.62 9.89 -10.93
C ILE A 54 5.00 8.87 -9.94
N ALA A 55 4.88 9.22 -8.66
CA ALA A 55 4.25 8.33 -7.69
C ALA A 55 2.78 8.06 -8.04
N LEU A 56 2.03 9.09 -8.46
CA LEU A 56 0.64 8.99 -8.87
C LEU A 56 0.50 8.10 -10.11
N GLU A 57 1.31 8.32 -11.14
CA GLU A 57 1.33 7.48 -12.34
C GLU A 57 1.59 6.02 -11.98
N ARG A 58 2.63 5.76 -11.17
CA ARG A 58 2.96 4.39 -10.73
C ARG A 58 1.85 3.78 -9.89
N PHE A 59 1.22 4.54 -9.01
CA PHE A 59 0.08 4.07 -8.22
C PHE A 59 -1.09 3.65 -9.12
N HIS A 60 -1.46 4.48 -10.10
CA HIS A 60 -2.50 4.12 -11.06
C HIS A 60 -2.13 2.88 -11.88
N ASN A 61 -0.92 2.84 -12.46
CA ASN A 61 -0.54 1.79 -13.42
C ASN A 61 -0.16 0.46 -12.76
N GLU A 62 0.45 0.49 -11.57
CA GLU A 62 1.03 -0.68 -10.92
C GLU A 62 0.19 -1.21 -9.76
N VAL A 63 -0.65 -0.37 -9.15
CA VAL A 63 -1.46 -0.68 -7.96
C VAL A 63 -2.95 -0.73 -8.29
N ILE A 64 -3.65 0.41 -8.30
CA ILE A 64 -5.12 0.45 -8.38
C ILE A 64 -5.67 0.16 -9.78
N GLY A 65 -4.85 0.25 -10.83
CA GLY A 65 -5.21 -0.14 -12.19
C GLY A 65 -5.17 -1.65 -12.44
N LYS A 66 -4.66 -2.45 -11.50
CA LYS A 66 -4.59 -3.92 -11.66
C LYS A 66 -5.93 -4.59 -11.38
N ASP A 67 -6.16 -5.73 -12.02
CA ASP A 67 -7.39 -6.51 -11.87
C ASP A 67 -7.69 -6.93 -10.42
N LEU A 68 -6.64 -7.02 -9.60
CA LEU A 68 -6.73 -7.23 -8.16
C LEU A 68 -7.73 -6.26 -7.48
N PHE A 69 -7.80 -5.01 -7.93
CA PHE A 69 -8.67 -3.98 -7.33
C PHE A 69 -10.10 -3.97 -7.91
N GLN A 70 -10.44 -4.84 -8.87
CA GLN A 70 -11.76 -4.84 -9.50
C GLN A 70 -12.89 -5.18 -8.52
N VAL A 71 -12.61 -6.05 -7.54
CA VAL A 71 -13.59 -6.36 -6.49
C VAL A 71 -13.86 -5.13 -5.62
N LEU A 72 -12.80 -4.45 -5.16
CA LEU A 72 -12.92 -3.22 -4.38
C LEU A 72 -13.65 -2.12 -5.18
N LYS A 73 -13.30 -1.93 -6.46
CA LYS A 73 -13.98 -0.97 -7.36
C LYS A 73 -15.47 -1.27 -7.50
N LYS A 74 -15.86 -2.53 -7.72
CA LYS A 74 -17.27 -2.92 -7.83
C LYS A 74 -18.03 -2.72 -6.53
N MET A 75 -17.38 -2.93 -5.38
CA MET A 75 -17.99 -2.79 -4.07
C MET A 75 -18.30 -1.33 -3.72
N TRP A 76 -17.41 -0.40 -4.09
CA TRP A 76 -17.57 1.03 -3.81
C TRP A 76 -18.22 1.82 -4.95
N GLY A 77 -18.24 1.28 -6.18
CA GLY A 77 -18.87 1.92 -7.32
C GLY A 77 -18.33 3.33 -7.57
N GLY A 78 -19.22 4.32 -7.62
CA GLY A 78 -18.88 5.72 -7.83
C GLY A 78 -18.06 6.36 -6.69
N ASP A 79 -18.08 5.76 -5.49
CA ASP A 79 -17.36 6.28 -4.32
C ASP A 79 -15.93 5.74 -4.20
N PHE A 80 -15.47 4.92 -5.15
CA PHE A 80 -14.14 4.32 -5.13
C PHE A 80 -13.04 5.38 -5.10
N ASP A 81 -13.11 6.40 -5.95
CA ASP A 81 -12.09 7.44 -6.01
C ASP A 81 -12.08 8.29 -4.73
N THR A 82 -13.25 8.55 -4.14
CA THR A 82 -13.38 9.20 -2.83
C THR A 82 -12.68 8.39 -1.75
N LEU A 83 -12.98 7.08 -1.63
CA LEU A 83 -12.32 6.18 -0.68
C LEU A 83 -10.80 6.24 -0.84
N ILE A 84 -10.29 6.12 -2.07
CA ILE A 84 -8.85 6.13 -2.32
C ILE A 84 -8.25 7.48 -1.89
N SER A 85 -8.87 8.60 -2.26
CA SER A 85 -8.37 9.94 -1.90
C SER A 85 -8.36 10.21 -0.39
N GLU A 86 -9.33 9.67 0.35
CA GLU A 86 -9.42 9.82 1.80
C GLU A 86 -8.45 8.91 2.55
N LYS A 87 -8.30 7.66 2.07
CA LYS A 87 -7.58 6.60 2.79
C LYS A 87 -6.13 6.45 2.37
N VAL A 88 -5.74 6.89 1.18
CA VAL A 88 -4.41 6.64 0.63
C VAL A 88 -3.62 7.94 0.48
N CYS A 89 -2.42 7.97 1.07
CA CYS A 89 -1.44 9.03 0.88
C CYS A 89 -0.22 8.44 0.17
N LEU A 90 0.12 8.97 -1.00
CA LEU A 90 1.31 8.54 -1.75
C LEU A 90 2.54 9.24 -1.21
N VAL A 91 3.58 8.46 -0.94
CA VAL A 91 4.85 8.95 -0.40
C VAL A 91 5.92 8.66 -1.46
N PRO A 92 6.33 9.66 -2.28
CA PRO A 92 7.39 9.49 -3.26
C PRO A 92 8.74 9.39 -2.54
N GLY A 93 9.41 8.24 -2.61
CA GLY A 93 10.69 8.07 -1.94
C GLY A 93 11.26 6.66 -2.07
N GLU A 94 12.47 6.46 -1.55
CA GLU A 94 13.20 5.20 -1.63
C GLU A 94 13.89 4.89 -0.29
N VAL A 95 13.65 3.69 0.23
CA VAL A 95 14.12 3.26 1.57
C VAL A 95 15.65 3.30 1.70
N SER A 96 16.40 3.14 0.60
CA SER A 96 17.87 3.17 0.62
C SER A 96 18.48 4.57 0.74
N LEU A 97 17.66 5.63 0.62
CA LEU A 97 18.10 7.01 0.75
C LEU A 97 17.95 7.51 2.20
N SER A 98 18.80 8.46 2.58
CA SER A 98 18.62 9.18 3.85
C SER A 98 17.23 9.81 3.92
N GLU A 99 16.56 9.65 5.06
CA GLU A 99 15.17 10.08 5.26
C GLU A 99 14.19 9.59 4.18
N MET A 100 14.48 8.42 3.58
CA MET A 100 13.75 7.85 2.45
C MET A 100 13.70 8.75 1.19
N GLY A 101 14.58 9.75 1.10
CA GLY A 101 14.57 10.73 0.01
C GLY A 101 13.39 11.72 0.06
N LEU A 102 12.70 11.81 1.20
CA LEU A 102 11.55 12.69 1.37
C LEU A 102 12.03 14.14 1.48
N LYS A 103 11.53 14.99 0.59
CA LYS A 103 11.84 16.43 0.56
C LYS A 103 10.79 17.29 1.27
N ASP A 104 9.56 16.77 1.39
CA ASP A 104 8.48 17.47 2.06
C ASP A 104 8.61 17.30 3.58
N SER A 105 9.08 18.36 4.25
CA SER A 105 9.25 18.38 5.71
C SER A 105 7.93 18.26 6.47
N ASN A 106 6.81 18.73 5.91
CA ASN A 106 5.50 18.64 6.54
C ASN A 106 5.00 17.20 6.50
N LEU A 107 5.12 16.54 5.35
CA LEU A 107 4.80 15.11 5.22
C LEU A 107 5.66 14.25 6.16
N VAL A 108 6.96 14.53 6.24
CA VAL A 108 7.87 13.83 7.16
C VAL A 108 7.43 14.01 8.62
N ALA A 109 7.09 15.24 9.02
CA ALA A 109 6.63 15.53 10.38
C ALA A 109 5.27 14.87 10.67
N GLU A 110 4.33 14.89 9.72
CA GLU A 110 3.05 14.19 9.83
C GLU A 110 3.28 12.70 10.04
N MET A 111 4.06 12.05 9.16
CA MET A 111 4.31 10.62 9.24
C MET A 111 5.00 10.22 10.54
N LYS A 112 6.01 10.99 10.99
CA LYS A 112 6.71 10.74 12.27
C LYS A 112 5.77 10.77 13.47
N ASN A 113 4.74 11.60 13.45
CA ASN A 113 3.81 11.77 14.56
C ASN A 113 2.58 10.86 14.47
N GLN A 114 2.17 10.50 13.26
CA GLN A 114 0.88 9.85 13.01
C GLN A 114 0.99 8.36 12.71
N VAL A 115 2.07 7.88 12.10
CA VAL A 115 2.22 6.45 11.72
C VAL A 115 2.36 5.60 12.97
N GLU A 116 1.49 4.60 13.10
CA GLU A 116 1.45 3.67 14.24
C GLU A 116 1.96 2.28 13.86
N LEU A 117 1.91 1.94 12.57
CA LEU A 117 2.34 0.64 12.06
C LEU A 117 3.17 0.83 10.79
N ILE A 118 4.32 0.14 10.72
CA ILE A 118 5.14 0.08 9.51
C ILE A 118 5.12 -1.36 9.01
N VAL A 119 4.69 -1.56 7.76
CA VAL A 119 4.74 -2.84 7.08
C VAL A 119 5.77 -2.76 5.96
N ASN A 120 6.90 -3.42 6.17
CA ASN A 120 7.97 -3.46 5.17
C ASN A 120 7.80 -4.66 4.25
N LEU A 121 7.34 -4.41 3.02
CA LEU A 121 7.23 -5.42 1.95
C LEU A 121 8.15 -5.08 0.77
N ALA A 122 9.15 -4.22 1.01
CA ALA A 122 10.22 -3.91 0.06
C ALA A 122 11.21 -5.08 -0.02
N ALA A 123 10.75 -6.23 -0.51
CA ALA A 123 11.58 -7.33 -0.92
C ALA A 123 11.16 -7.72 -2.33
N THR A 124 12.15 -7.87 -3.22
CA THR A 124 11.94 -8.32 -4.59
C THR A 124 11.52 -9.79 -4.56
N THR A 125 10.23 -10.08 -4.36
CA THR A 125 9.72 -11.39 -4.74
C THR A 125 9.62 -11.39 -6.26
N LYS A 126 10.76 -11.66 -6.94
CA LYS A 126 10.68 -12.32 -8.25
C LYS A 126 10.03 -13.67 -7.96
N PHE A 127 8.71 -13.71 -7.98
CA PHE A 127 8.03 -14.96 -8.32
C PHE A 127 8.43 -15.19 -9.78
N ASP A 128 9.57 -15.87 -9.97
CA ASP A 128 9.90 -16.48 -11.24
C ASP A 128 8.80 -17.55 -11.41
N GLU A 129 7.71 -17.21 -12.08
CA GLU A 129 6.77 -18.19 -12.62
C GLU A 129 7.49 -18.96 -13.72
N ARG A 130 8.45 -19.78 -13.33
CA ARG A 130 8.84 -20.96 -14.10
C ARG A 130 8.08 -22.12 -13.48
N TYR A 131 6.85 -22.30 -13.94
CA TYR A 131 6.29 -23.63 -13.96
C TYR A 131 7.22 -24.47 -14.82
N THR A 132 8.08 -25.26 -14.17
CA THR A 132 8.85 -26.30 -14.83
C THR A 132 7.84 -27.27 -15.46
N HIS A 133 7.57 -27.11 -16.75
CA HIS A 133 7.12 -28.23 -17.56
C HIS A 133 8.35 -29.01 -18.00
N ASN A 134 8.92 -29.74 -17.05
CA ASN A 134 9.52 -31.03 -17.37
C ASN A 134 8.39 -32.05 -17.25
N TYR A 135 7.89 -32.56 -18.38
CA TYR A 135 7.59 -33.97 -18.60
C TYR A 135 7.30 -34.22 -20.10
N ALA A 136 8.23 -34.97 -20.70
CA ALA A 136 8.10 -36.00 -21.74
C ALA A 136 7.26 -35.74 -23.01
N HIS A 137 7.93 -35.72 -24.17
CA HIS A 137 8.01 -36.89 -25.06
C HIS A 137 9.32 -36.89 -25.84
#